data_AF-A0A944NVD9-F1
#
_entry.id   AF-A0A944NVD9-F1
#
_cell.length_a   1.000
_cell.length_b   1.000
_cell.length_c   1.000
_cell.angle_alpha   90.00
_cell.angle_beta   90.00
_cell.angle_gamma   90.00
#
_symmetry.space_group_name_H-M   'P 1'
#
loop_
_entity.id
_entity.type
_entity.pdbx_description
1 polymer ?
#
loop_
_entity_poly.entity_id
_entity_poly.type
_entity_poly.pdbx_seq_one_letter_code
_entity_poly.pdbx_strand_id
1 'polypeptide(L)'
;YETLSAVWPDPQVLKWAEVLSRLDRPPAYAVTIGVAAAAAGIPLRPALVAYLHALAANLVSAGVRLVPLGQTDGQLTLAALEAPVHAAADNALRRPIDDFGACAPMVDWTSMQHETQYTRLFRS
;
A
#
# COMPACT_ATOMS: atom_id res chain seq x y z
N TYR A 1 -2.53 10.10 -8.63
CA TYR A 1 -3.31 9.95 -9.88
C TYR A 1 -2.60 10.57 -11.08
N GLU A 2 -1.92 11.72 -10.96
CA GLU A 2 -1.17 12.35 -12.07
C GLU A 2 -0.21 11.39 -12.80
N THR A 3 0.67 10.69 -12.08
CA THR A 3 1.58 9.70 -12.67
C THR A 3 0.83 8.56 -13.37
N LEU A 4 -0.27 8.10 -12.79
CA LEU A 4 -1.08 7.02 -13.36
C LEU A 4 -1.72 7.48 -14.68
N SER A 5 -2.32 8.68 -14.70
CA SER A 5 -2.92 9.26 -15.89
C SER A 5 -1.91 9.54 -17.00
N ALA A 6 -0.68 9.92 -16.64
CA ALA A 6 0.40 10.16 -17.60
C ALA A 6 0.92 8.87 -18.26
N VAL A 7 1.02 7.78 -17.50
CA VAL A 7 1.58 6.51 -17.98
C VAL A 7 0.51 5.57 -18.55
N TRP A 8 -0.74 5.72 -18.12
CA TRP A 8 -1.87 4.86 -18.51
C TRP A 8 -3.13 5.71 -18.75
N PRO A 9 -3.27 6.33 -19.94
CA PRO A 9 -4.37 7.25 -20.27
C PRO A 9 -5.66 6.51 -20.62
N ASP A 10 -6.09 5.57 -19.77
CA ASP A 10 -7.35 4.85 -19.93
C ASP A 10 -8.56 5.77 -19.60
N PRO A 11 -9.68 5.70 -20.35
CA PRO A 11 -10.84 6.56 -20.10
C PRO A 11 -11.41 6.49 -18.68
N GLN A 12 -11.42 5.33 -18.04
CA GLN A 12 -11.89 5.18 -16.66
C GLN A 12 -10.89 5.84 -15.68
N VAL A 13 -9.59 5.67 -15.92
CA VAL A 13 -8.53 6.32 -15.11
C VAL A 13 -8.64 7.84 -15.21
N LEU A 14 -8.83 8.38 -16.41
CA LEU A 14 -8.96 9.83 -16.63
C LEU A 14 -10.23 10.39 -15.97
N LYS A 15 -11.36 9.67 -16.08
CA LYS A 15 -12.60 10.04 -15.40
C LYS A 15 -12.41 10.11 -13.88
N TRP A 16 -11.79 9.10 -13.29
CA TRP A 16 -11.53 9.11 -11.84
C TRP A 16 -10.47 10.14 -11.44
N ALA A 17 -9.46 10.41 -12.27
CA ALA A 17 -8.49 11.46 -12.01
C ALA A 17 -9.16 12.85 -11.92
N GLU A 18 -10.15 13.13 -12.76
CA GLU A 18 -10.95 14.36 -12.69
C GLU A 18 -11.79 14.44 -11.41
N VAL A 19 -12.38 13.33 -10.97
CA VAL A 19 -13.13 13.29 -9.70
C VAL A 19 -12.18 13.51 -8.51
N LEU A 20 -11.01 12.86 -8.53
CA LEU A 20 -10.03 12.93 -7.46
C LEU A 20 -9.34 14.29 -7.38
N SER A 21 -9.18 15.01 -8.51
CA SER A 21 -8.58 16.35 -8.52
C SER A 21 -9.48 17.42 -7.89
N ARG A 22 -10.78 17.13 -7.73
CA ARG A 22 -11.74 18.02 -7.04
C ARG A 22 -11.70 17.87 -5.52
N LEU A 23 -10.93 16.91 -5.00
CA LEU A 23 -10.73 16.75 -3.56
C LEU A 23 -9.68 17.76 -3.08
N ASP A 24 -9.90 18.35 -1.90
CA ASP A 24 -8.94 19.27 -1.25
C ASP A 24 -7.71 18.56 -0.65
N ARG A 25 -7.44 17.33 -1.10
CA ARG A 25 -6.31 16.51 -0.64
C ARG A 25 -5.91 15.47 -1.69
N PRO A 26 -4.62 15.09 -1.76
CA PRO A 26 -4.21 13.98 -2.61
C PRO A 26 -4.86 12.67 -2.13
N PRO A 27 -5.33 11.82 -3.05
CA PRO A 27 -5.88 10.53 -2.68
C PRO A 27 -4.79 9.60 -2.17
N ALA A 28 -5.16 8.74 -1.23
CA ALA A 28 -4.29 7.69 -0.76
C ALA A 28 -3.83 6.80 -1.94
N TYR A 29 -2.59 6.32 -1.87
CA TYR A 29 -2.02 5.48 -2.93
C TYR A 29 -2.87 4.23 -3.22
N ALA A 30 -3.42 3.59 -2.18
CA ALA A 30 -4.33 2.46 -2.30
C ALA A 30 -5.56 2.75 -3.18
N VAL A 31 -6.12 3.96 -3.10
CA VAL A 31 -7.27 4.39 -3.91
C VAL A 31 -6.86 4.51 -5.38
N THR A 32 -5.68 5.08 -5.65
CA THR A 32 -5.17 5.19 -7.03
C THR A 32 -4.92 3.82 -7.65
N ILE A 33 -4.37 2.87 -6.88
CA ILE A 33 -4.18 1.48 -7.35
C ILE A 33 -5.51 0.77 -7.56
N GLY A 34 -6.51 0.97 -6.70
CA GLY A 34 -7.85 0.41 -6.86
C GLY A 34 -8.51 0.85 -8.17
N VAL A 35 -8.42 2.15 -8.50
CA VAL A 35 -8.89 2.70 -9.77
C VAL A 35 -8.17 2.05 -10.96
N ALA A 36 -6.84 1.94 -10.89
CA ALA A 36 -6.05 1.33 -11.96
C ALA A 36 -6.42 -0.15 -12.18
N ALA A 37 -6.53 -0.92 -11.10
CA ALA A 37 -6.88 -2.34 -11.16
C ALA A 37 -8.29 -2.55 -11.73
N ALA A 38 -9.26 -1.72 -11.34
CA ALA A 38 -10.61 -1.76 -11.88
C ALA A 38 -10.65 -1.42 -13.37
N ALA A 39 -9.92 -0.38 -13.80
CA ALA A 39 -9.80 0.00 -15.21
C ALA A 39 -9.15 -1.11 -16.06
N ALA A 40 -8.16 -1.81 -15.49
CA ALA A 40 -7.50 -2.96 -16.12
C ALA A 40 -8.32 -4.26 -16.08
N GLY A 41 -9.52 -4.27 -15.50
CA GLY A 41 -10.37 -5.46 -15.39
C GLY A 41 -9.80 -6.55 -14.45
N ILE A 42 -8.90 -6.18 -13.54
CA ILE A 42 -8.30 -7.12 -12.58
C ILE A 42 -9.34 -7.42 -11.49
N PRO A 43 -9.63 -8.70 -11.20
CA PRO A 43 -10.55 -9.04 -10.13
C PRO A 43 -10.06 -8.53 -8.76
N LEU A 44 -11.01 -8.09 -7.91
CA LEU A 44 -10.72 -7.39 -6.65
C LEU A 44 -9.75 -8.16 -5.74
N ARG A 45 -9.97 -9.47 -5.54
CA ARG A 45 -9.15 -10.29 -4.65
C ARG A 45 -7.68 -10.38 -5.12
N PRO A 46 -7.38 -10.77 -6.38
CA PRO A 46 -6.03 -10.68 -6.94
C PRO A 46 -5.39 -9.30 -6.79
N ALA A 47 -6.13 -8.22 -7.03
CA ALA A 47 -5.61 -6.86 -6.87
C ALA A 47 -5.21 -6.55 -5.42
N LEU A 48 -6.03 -6.96 -4.44
CA LEU A 48 -5.73 -6.81 -3.02
C LEU A 48 -4.48 -7.61 -2.62
N VAL A 49 -4.39 -8.88 -3.03
CA VAL A 49 -3.23 -9.73 -2.73
C VAL A 49 -1.96 -9.13 -3.32
N ALA A 50 -1.99 -8.69 -4.58
CA ALA A 50 -0.84 -8.07 -5.24
C ALA A 50 -0.40 -6.78 -4.53
N TYR A 51 -1.35 -5.91 -4.17
CA TYR A 51 -1.06 -4.66 -3.46
C TYR A 51 -0.45 -4.92 -2.07
N LEU A 52 -1.04 -5.82 -1.29
CA LEU A 52 -0.57 -6.17 0.05
C LEU A 52 0.78 -6.89 0.01
N HIS A 53 1.01 -7.75 -0.98
CA HIS A 53 2.31 -8.37 -1.21
C HIS A 53 3.40 -7.33 -1.54
N ALA A 54 3.10 -6.37 -2.43
CA ALA A 54 4.03 -5.29 -2.77
C ALA A 54 4.34 -4.41 -1.54
N LEU A 55 3.33 -4.12 -0.70
CA LEU A 55 3.54 -3.44 0.57
C LEU A 55 4.46 -4.22 1.50
N ALA A 56 4.21 -5.53 1.68
CA ALA A 56 5.04 -6.40 2.50
C ALA A 56 6.49 -6.48 1.99
N ALA A 57 6.69 -6.63 0.67
CA ALA A 57 8.00 -6.65 0.06
C ALA A 57 8.77 -5.35 0.29
N ASN A 58 8.10 -4.19 0.24
CA ASN A 58 8.71 -2.89 0.54
C ASN A 58 9.15 -2.79 2.01
N LEU A 59 8.31 -3.26 2.95
CA LEU A 59 8.65 -3.29 4.38
C LEU A 59 9.82 -4.23 4.68
N VAL A 60 9.84 -5.42 4.07
CA VAL A 60 10.96 -6.37 4.17
C VAL A 60 12.23 -5.75 3.60
N SER A 61 12.16 -5.08 2.44
CA SER A 61 13.31 -4.40 1.84
C SER A 61 13.86 -3.28 2.72
N ALA A 62 13.01 -2.56 3.44
CA ALA A 62 13.43 -1.58 4.44
C ALA A 62 14.09 -2.28 5.64
N GLY A 63 13.49 -3.35 6.16
CA GLY A 63 14.02 -4.13 7.29
C GLY A 63 15.42 -4.70 7.02
N VAL A 64 15.65 -5.26 5.82
CA VAL A 64 16.97 -5.75 5.38
C VAL A 64 18.04 -4.65 5.46
N ARG A 65 17.68 -3.41 5.09
CA ARG A 65 18.61 -2.26 5.11
C ARG A 65 18.83 -1.67 6.50
N LEU A 66 17.86 -1.79 7.41
CA LEU A 66 17.89 -1.16 8.74
C LEU A 66 18.42 -2.07 9.86
N VAL A 67 18.20 -3.39 9.78
CA VAL A 67 18.50 -4.38 10.84
C VAL A 67 19.75 -5.24 10.53
N PRO A 68 20.58 -4.83 9.56
CA PRO A 68 21.54 -5.67 8.82
C PRO A 68 21.19 -7.15 8.56
N LEU A 69 19.97 -7.45 8.12
CA LEU A 69 19.61 -8.84 7.76
C LEU A 69 20.21 -9.25 6.41
N GLY A 70 20.46 -10.55 6.22
CA GLY A 70 20.91 -11.07 4.93
C GLY A 70 19.79 -11.06 3.88
N GLN A 71 20.15 -11.06 2.59
CA GLN A 71 19.18 -11.15 1.50
C GLN A 71 18.32 -12.42 1.60
N THR A 72 18.92 -13.54 2.03
CA THR A 72 18.23 -14.80 2.28
C THR A 72 17.17 -14.65 3.37
N ASP A 73 17.48 -14.00 4.48
CA ASP A 73 16.53 -13.76 5.57
C ASP A 73 15.37 -12.88 5.10
N GLY A 74 15.65 -11.90 4.24
CA GLY A 74 14.61 -11.09 3.59
C GLY A 74 13.65 -11.96 2.76
N GLN A 75 14.16 -12.88 1.94
CA GLN A 75 13.32 -13.78 1.16
C GLN A 75 12.53 -14.77 2.03
N LEU A 76 13.17 -15.33 3.07
CA LEU A 76 12.49 -16.21 4.03
C LEU A 76 11.36 -15.46 4.76
N THR A 77 11.59 -14.20 5.12
CA THR A 77 10.56 -13.35 5.74
C THR A 77 9.41 -13.10 4.77
N LEU A 78 9.69 -12.77 3.51
CA LEU A 78 8.64 -12.54 2.51
C LEU A 78 7.82 -13.80 2.25
N ALA A 79 8.45 -14.97 2.19
CA ALA A 79 7.76 -16.25 2.09
C ALA A 79 6.86 -16.51 3.30
N ALA A 80 7.34 -16.22 4.52
CA ALA A 80 6.54 -16.35 5.74
C ALA A 80 5.32 -15.40 5.79
N LEU A 81 5.37 -14.29 5.05
CA LEU A 81 4.28 -13.31 4.96
C LEU A 81 3.19 -13.68 3.93
N GLU A 82 3.37 -14.73 3.12
CA GLU A 82 2.38 -15.15 2.11
C GLU A 82 1.00 -15.42 2.74
N ALA A 83 0.92 -16.31 3.73
CA ALA A 83 -0.33 -16.64 4.39
C ALA A 83 -0.98 -15.43 5.11
N PRO A 84 -0.24 -14.60 5.88
CA PRO A 84 -0.75 -13.34 6.42
C PRO A 84 -1.32 -12.38 5.37
N VAL A 85 -0.66 -12.23 4.21
CA VAL A 85 -1.13 -11.38 3.11
C VAL A 85 -2.47 -11.89 2.56
N HIS A 86 -2.59 -13.19 2.32
CA HIS A 86 -3.86 -13.78 1.89
C HIS A 86 -4.97 -13.59 2.92
N ALA A 87 -4.69 -13.84 4.20
CA ALA A 87 -5.64 -13.63 5.27
C ALA A 87 -6.08 -12.16 5.38
N ALA A 88 -5.15 -11.21 5.24
CA ALA A 88 -5.45 -9.78 5.23
C ALA A 88 -6.33 -9.38 4.04
N ALA A 89 -6.07 -9.92 2.85
CA ALA A 89 -6.92 -9.70 1.67
C ALA A 89 -8.35 -10.24 1.90
N ASP A 90 -8.47 -11.46 2.43
CA ASP A 90 -9.76 -12.09 2.70
C ASP A 90 -10.53 -11.40 3.84
N ASN A 91 -9.82 -10.81 4.80
CA ASN A 91 -10.41 -9.94 5.81
C ASN A 91 -10.92 -8.64 5.19
N ALA A 92 -10.11 -7.96 4.37
CA ALA A 92 -10.48 -6.71 3.73
C ALA A 92 -11.76 -6.85 2.87
N LEU A 93 -11.93 -7.97 2.18
CA LEU A 93 -13.13 -8.27 1.38
C LEU A 93 -14.43 -8.38 2.19
N ARG A 94 -14.33 -8.68 3.49
CA ARG A 94 -15.49 -8.93 4.36
C ARG A 94 -15.83 -7.73 5.25
N ARG A 95 -14.98 -6.70 5.30
CA ARG A 95 -15.20 -5.54 6.17
C ARG A 95 -16.16 -4.53 5.53
N PRO A 96 -17.19 -4.08 6.24
CA PRO A 96 -18.06 -3.02 5.76
C PRO A 96 -17.32 -1.68 5.75
N ILE A 97 -17.85 -0.71 5.00
CA ILE A 97 -17.27 0.62 4.91
C ILE A 97 -17.25 1.37 6.27
N ASP A 98 -18.21 1.07 7.15
CA ASP A 98 -18.30 1.67 8.49
C ASP A 98 -17.14 1.23 9.41
N ASP A 99 -16.44 0.17 9.03
CA ASP A 99 -15.26 -0.35 9.73
C ASP A 99 -13.95 0.18 9.08
N PHE A 100 -14.07 1.19 8.21
CA PHE A 100 -12.91 1.89 7.65
C PHE A 100 -12.30 2.80 8.71
N GLY A 101 -11.10 2.42 9.11
CA GLY A 101 -10.30 3.13 10.10
C GLY A 101 -9.14 2.24 10.49
N ALA A 102 -8.04 2.86 10.89
CA ALA A 102 -6.93 2.14 11.52
C ALA A 102 -6.90 2.52 13.00
N CYS A 103 -6.72 1.52 13.85
CA CYS A 103 -6.29 1.72 15.23
C CYS A 103 -4.94 1.01 15.35
N ALA A 104 -3.87 1.74 15.03
CA ALA A 104 -2.51 1.21 15.00
C ALA A 104 -1.60 2.07 15.91
N PRO A 105 -1.88 2.13 17.23
CA PRO A 105 -1.25 3.09 18.14
C PRO A 105 0.27 3.01 18.15
N MET A 106 0.83 1.81 17.97
CA MET A 106 2.28 1.63 17.85
C MET A 106 2.83 2.23 16.55
N VAL A 107 2.14 2.04 15.42
CA VAL A 107 2.55 2.62 14.14
C VAL A 107 2.45 4.15 14.21
N ASP A 108 1.37 4.67 14.78
CA ASP A 108 1.15 6.11 14.95
C ASP A 108 2.26 6.74 15.81
N TRP A 109 2.55 6.14 16.97
CA TRP A 109 3.62 6.56 17.86
C TRP A 109 4.98 6.56 17.14
N THR A 110 5.34 5.46 16.49
CA THR A 110 6.65 5.35 15.82
C THR A 110 6.76 6.31 14.64
N SER A 111 5.66 6.63 13.96
CA SER A 111 5.62 7.63 12.89
C SER A 111 5.87 9.04 13.44
N MET A 112 5.26 9.39 14.58
CA MET A 112 5.52 10.66 15.28
C MET A 112 6.98 10.77 15.74
N GLN A 113 7.58 9.66 16.22
CA GLN A 113 9.01 9.66 16.55
C GLN A 113 9.89 9.84 15.31
N HIS A 114 9.55 9.18 14.20
CA HIS A 114 10.30 9.27 12.95
C HIS A 114 10.32 10.70 12.38
N GLU A 115 9.30 11.52 12.64
CA GLU A 115 9.30 12.93 12.27
C GLU A 115 10.47 13.71 12.89
N THR A 116 10.80 13.41 14.16
CA THR A 116 11.82 14.12 14.95
C THR A 116 13.19 13.43 14.96
N GLN A 117 13.33 12.31 14.25
CA GLN A 117 14.56 11.50 14.26
C GLN A 117 15.73 12.24 13.59
N TYR A 118 16.86 12.34 14.29
CA TYR A 118 18.05 13.09 13.85
C TYR A 118 18.67 12.56 12.55
N THR A 119 18.71 11.23 12.38
CA THR A 119 19.19 10.58 11.15
C THR A 119 18.08 9.74 10.54
N ARG A 120 17.69 10.06 9.30
CA ARG A 120 16.60 9.37 8.57
C ARG A 120 17.11 8.83 7.24
N LEU A 121 17.03 7.50 7.08
CA LEU A 121 17.38 6.82 5.85
C LEU A 121 16.19 6.76 4.87
N PHE A 122 14.97 6.77 5.40
CA PHE A 122 13.73 6.75 4.63
C PHE A 122 12.91 8.01 4.89
N ARG A 123 12.04 8.37 3.94
CA ARG A 123 11.04 9.44 4.11
C ARG A 123 9.70 8.79 4.40
N SER A 124 8.99 9.29 5.42
CA SER A 124 7.56 9.00 5.67
C SER A 124 6.68 9.92 4.85
#